data_AF-E3MYY4-F1
#
_entry.id   AF-E3MYY4-F1
#
_cell.length_a   1.000
_cell.length_b   1.000
_cell.length_c   1.000
_cell.angle_alpha   90.00
_cell.angle_beta   90.00
_cell.angle_gamma   90.00
#
_symmetry.space_group_name_H-M   'P 1'
#
loop_
_entity.id
_entity.type
_entity.pdbx_description
1 polymer ?
#
loop_
_entity_poly.entity_id
_entity_poly.type
_entity_poly.pdbx_seq_one_letter_code
_entity_poly.pdbx_strand_id
1 'polypeptide(L)'
;MSEVSKALPLFRLPTILLRKINRYMDLQEILLISLASKKSAYIMRSLLPKNCFTLSLLFICNHSDIFLGSKGLWDRVKVSGQNVGDRFKLQVAQPSGDVTYLWAGSYLEDPVKLLLSHFAIVFNPTISIYFGDTCTQNFVMDLLLHLKQLNILMKDLTLSRFFISPENYKYVLDEYREVSELYLFCEVASNFEYRAGPDFRVDDFCVSDGH
;
A
#
# COMPACT_ATOMS: atom_id res chain seq x y z
N MET A 1 17.78 32.67 -1.46
CA MET A 1 18.52 31.88 -0.46
C MET A 1 17.63 30.72 -0.05
N SER A 2 17.99 29.47 -0.34
CA SER A 2 17.24 28.32 0.16
C SER A 2 17.57 28.14 1.63
N GLU A 3 16.57 28.26 2.50
CA GLU A 3 16.73 27.87 3.91
C GLU A 3 17.05 26.37 3.93
N VAL A 4 18.30 26.05 4.28
CA VAL A 4 18.70 24.67 4.56
C VAL A 4 18.01 24.27 5.85
N SER A 5 16.85 23.61 5.72
CA SER A 5 16.12 22.99 6.83
C SER A 5 17.10 22.19 7.69
N LYS A 6 17.45 22.73 8.87
CA LYS A 6 18.30 22.04 9.83
C LYS A 6 17.56 20.77 10.26
N ALA A 7 18.22 19.62 10.14
CA ALA A 7 17.64 18.35 10.57
C ALA A 7 17.15 18.45 12.02
N LEU A 8 16.00 17.83 12.31
CA LEU A 8 15.46 17.70 13.66
C LEU A 8 16.61 17.35 14.62
N PRO A 9 16.87 18.16 15.68
CA PRO A 9 18.02 17.97 16.55
C PRO A 9 18.15 16.54 17.10
N LEU A 10 17.01 15.86 17.28
CA LEU A 10 16.92 14.46 17.66
C LEU A 10 17.79 13.54 16.78
N PHE A 11 17.83 13.78 15.47
CA PHE A 11 18.61 12.97 14.52
C PHE A 11 20.12 13.14 14.60
N ARG A 12 20.60 14.03 15.48
CA ARG A 12 22.03 14.15 15.80
C ARG A 12 22.46 13.18 16.88
N LEU A 13 21.52 12.51 17.55
CA LEU A 13 21.82 11.50 18.55
C LEU A 13 22.49 10.27 17.92
N PRO A 14 23.37 9.57 18.65
CA PRO A 14 23.91 8.29 18.23
C PRO A 14 22.82 7.30 17.83
N THR A 15 23.05 6.51 16.77
CA THR A 15 22.10 5.54 16.22
C THR A 15 21.57 4.56 17.27
N ILE A 16 22.38 4.19 18.26
CA ILE A 16 21.96 3.30 19.35
C ILE A 16 20.85 3.96 20.20
N LEU A 17 20.98 5.25 20.51
CA LEU A 17 19.95 5.99 21.25
C LEU A 17 18.70 6.16 20.40
N LEU A 18 18.86 6.50 19.11
CA LEU A 18 17.74 6.61 18.18
C LEU A 18 16.96 5.29 18.06
N ARG A 19 17.63 4.15 17.99
CA ARG A 19 16.98 2.83 18.00
C ARG A 19 16.22 2.56 19.29
N LYS A 20 16.78 2.96 20.44
CA LYS A 20 16.09 2.81 21.73
C LYS A 20 14.84 3.68 21.77
N ILE A 21 14.94 4.95 21.38
CA ILE A 21 13.80 5.88 21.32
C ILE A 21 12.72 5.32 20.38
N ASN A 22 13.10 4.84 19.20
CA ASN A 22 12.16 4.27 18.23
C ASN A 22 11.41 3.03 18.74
N ARG A 23 11.95 2.28 19.71
CA ARG A 23 11.24 1.14 20.33
C ARG A 23 10.16 1.57 21.31
N TYR A 24 10.22 2.81 21.80
CA TYR A 24 9.21 3.38 22.68
C TYR A 24 8.17 4.21 21.93
N MET A 25 8.39 4.46 20.63
CA MET A 25 7.42 5.10 19.77
C MET A 25 6.40 4.09 19.26
N ASP A 26 5.16 4.52 19.07
CA ASP A 26 4.19 3.75 18.31
C ASP A 26 4.39 3.88 16.78
N LEU A 27 3.70 3.06 16.00
CA LEU A 27 3.86 3.06 14.54
C LEU A 27 3.30 4.34 13.89
N GLN A 28 2.33 5.01 14.53
CA GLN A 28 1.79 6.27 14.05
C GLN A 28 2.81 7.40 14.22
N GLU A 29 3.47 7.49 15.38
CA GLU A 29 4.55 8.43 15.64
C GLU A 29 5.73 8.20 14.67
N ILE A 30 6.13 6.95 14.47
CA ILE A 30 7.17 6.59 13.49
C ILE A 30 6.77 7.07 12.09
N LEU A 31 5.52 6.82 11.68
CA LEU A 31 5.00 7.27 10.41
C LEU A 31 5.05 8.80 10.29
N LEU A 32 4.52 9.53 11.27
CA LEU A 32 4.49 11.00 11.25
C LEU A 32 5.90 11.60 11.19
N ILE A 33 6.85 11.07 11.95
CA ILE A 33 8.24 11.52 11.88
C ILE A 33 8.85 11.22 10.51
N SER A 34 8.57 10.04 9.94
CA SER A 34 9.07 9.69 8.61
C SER A 34 8.54 10.62 7.53
N LEU A 35 7.32 11.16 7.67
CA LEU A 35 6.69 12.09 6.74
C LEU A 35 7.21 13.53 6.83
N ALA A 36 7.89 13.90 7.91
CA ALA A 36 8.36 15.27 8.12
C ALA A 36 9.38 15.76 7.07
N SER A 37 10.17 14.86 6.47
CA SER A 37 11.13 15.19 5.40
C SER A 37 11.66 13.95 4.71
N LYS A 38 12.23 14.10 3.51
CA LYS A 38 12.99 13.01 2.86
C LYS A 38 14.11 12.47 3.75
N LYS A 39 14.80 13.34 4.49
CA LYS A 39 15.89 12.94 5.38
C LYS A 39 15.38 12.10 6.56
N SER A 40 14.26 12.47 7.17
CA SER A 40 13.66 11.69 8.26
C SER A 40 13.18 10.32 7.78
N ALA A 41 12.60 10.24 6.58
CA ALA A 41 12.24 8.96 5.95
C ALA A 41 13.43 7.99 5.87
N TYR A 42 14.58 8.44 5.37
CA TYR A 42 15.79 7.61 5.29
C TYR A 42 16.37 7.24 6.66
N ILE A 43 16.33 8.15 7.63
CA ILE A 43 16.76 7.85 8.99
C ILE A 43 15.85 6.79 9.59
N MET A 44 14.53 6.94 9.51
CA MET A 44 13.59 5.96 10.04
C MET A 44 13.76 4.60 9.40
N ARG A 45 13.89 4.53 8.06
CA ARG A 45 14.24 3.28 7.35
C ARG A 45 15.44 2.56 7.97
N SER A 46 16.47 3.28 8.41
CA SER A 46 17.69 2.69 9.00
C SER A 46 17.52 2.20 10.46
N LEU A 47 16.50 2.71 11.16
CA LEU A 47 16.18 2.37 12.55
C LEU A 47 15.20 1.21 12.65
N LEU A 48 14.36 1.03 11.63
CA LEU A 48 13.30 0.03 11.60
C LEU A 48 13.84 -1.38 11.26
N PRO A 49 13.23 -2.43 11.83
CA PRO A 49 13.58 -3.80 11.49
C PRO A 49 13.14 -4.14 10.05
N LYS A 50 13.96 -4.91 9.34
CA LYS A 50 13.65 -5.34 7.97
C LYS A 50 12.58 -6.44 7.98
N ASN A 51 11.74 -6.47 6.94
CA ASN A 51 10.75 -7.53 6.68
C ASN A 51 9.73 -7.75 7.82
N CYS A 52 9.47 -6.69 8.61
CA CYS A 52 8.54 -6.72 9.73
C CYS A 52 7.18 -6.09 9.44
N PHE A 53 7.06 -5.39 8.30
CA PHE A 53 5.88 -4.59 7.99
C PHE A 53 4.99 -5.28 6.96
N THR A 54 3.69 -5.09 7.16
CA THR A 54 2.64 -5.55 6.26
C THR A 54 1.76 -4.36 5.93
N LEU A 55 1.31 -4.27 4.69
CA LEU A 55 0.42 -3.22 4.24
C LEU A 55 -0.81 -3.87 3.61
N SER A 56 -1.99 -3.57 4.14
CA SER A 56 -3.25 -4.05 3.59
C SER A 56 -4.00 -2.88 2.96
N LEU A 57 -4.33 -2.99 1.68
CA LEU A 57 -5.13 -2.00 0.96
C LEU A 57 -6.51 -2.59 0.66
N LEU A 58 -7.55 -1.88 1.08
CA LEU A 58 -8.94 -2.27 0.93
C LEU A 58 -9.69 -1.17 0.19
N PHE A 59 -10.04 -1.42 -1.07
CA PHE A 59 -10.81 -0.49 -1.89
C PHE A 59 -12.23 -1.05 -2.09
N ILE A 60 -13.21 -0.48 -1.38
CA ILE A 60 -14.63 -0.89 -1.43
C ILE A 60 -15.49 0.36 -1.73
N CYS A 61 -16.73 0.14 -2.19
CA CYS A 61 -17.73 1.20 -2.40
C CYS A 61 -17.73 2.23 -1.25
N ASN A 62 -17.45 3.50 -1.61
CA ASN A 62 -17.43 4.68 -0.75
C ASN A 62 -16.34 4.76 0.34
N HIS A 63 -15.50 3.73 0.51
CA HIS A 63 -14.46 3.72 1.53
C HIS A 63 -13.17 3.06 1.02
N SER A 64 -12.06 3.72 1.25
CA SER A 64 -10.74 3.14 1.04
C SER A 64 -10.00 3.11 2.36
N ASP A 65 -9.66 1.92 2.83
CA ASP A 65 -8.94 1.74 4.07
C ASP A 65 -7.56 1.16 3.77
N ILE A 66 -6.53 1.79 4.31
CA ILE A 66 -5.15 1.36 4.16
C ILE A 66 -4.58 1.13 5.55
N PHE A 67 -4.08 -0.06 5.82
CA PHE A 67 -3.57 -0.46 7.13
C PHE A 67 -2.10 -0.78 7.05
N LEU A 68 -1.27 -0.01 7.75
CA LEU A 68 0.14 -0.34 7.97
C LEU A 68 0.25 -1.10 9.30
N GLY A 69 0.72 -2.33 9.23
CA GLY A 69 0.93 -3.21 10.39
C GLY A 69 2.39 -3.59 10.57
N SER A 70 2.68 -4.13 11.76
CA SER A 70 3.97 -4.72 12.09
C SER A 70 3.79 -6.07 12.79
N LYS A 71 4.81 -6.94 12.70
CA LYS A 71 4.85 -8.19 13.46
C LYS A 71 5.10 -7.89 14.95
N GLY A 72 4.01 -7.72 15.72
CA GLY A 72 3.96 -7.83 17.18
C GLY A 72 4.48 -6.66 18.03
N LEU A 73 5.21 -5.70 17.44
CA LEU A 73 5.82 -4.59 18.20
C LEU A 73 4.93 -3.36 18.32
N TRP A 74 4.13 -3.09 17.30
CA TRP A 74 3.32 -1.88 17.22
C TRP A 74 1.92 -2.16 16.72
N ASP A 75 0.98 -1.40 17.27
CA ASP A 75 -0.40 -1.37 16.80
C ASP A 75 -0.49 -0.89 15.35
N ARG A 76 -1.54 -1.35 14.66
CA ARG A 76 -1.76 -1.03 13.25
C ARG A 76 -2.14 0.43 13.09
N VAL A 77 -1.57 1.09 12.09
CA VAL A 77 -1.96 2.43 11.69
C VAL A 77 -3.00 2.33 10.57
N LYS A 78 -4.16 2.95 10.79
CA LYS A 78 -5.20 3.11 9.77
C LYS A 78 -5.05 4.45 9.06
N VAL A 79 -4.96 4.41 7.74
CA VAL A 79 -5.12 5.57 6.86
C VAL A 79 -6.48 5.44 6.19
N SER A 80 -7.37 6.38 6.47
CA SER A 80 -8.74 6.38 5.94
C SER A 80 -8.84 7.30 4.73
N GLY A 81 -9.53 6.84 3.69
CA GLY A 81 -9.88 7.62 2.52
C GLY A 81 -11.26 8.24 2.65
N GLN A 82 -11.38 9.53 2.35
CA GLN A 82 -12.64 10.25 2.28
C GLN A 82 -12.69 11.16 1.05
N ASN A 83 -13.86 11.23 0.42
CA ASN A 83 -14.16 12.20 -0.63
C ASN A 83 -14.65 13.49 0.04
N VAL A 84 -13.96 14.60 -0.19
CA VAL A 84 -14.36 15.91 0.34
C VAL A 84 -14.42 16.91 -0.81
N GLY A 85 -15.61 17.13 -1.35
CA GLY A 85 -15.82 17.90 -2.58
C GLY A 85 -15.15 17.23 -3.77
N ASP A 86 -14.39 18.01 -4.56
CA ASP A 86 -13.69 17.53 -5.76
C ASP A 86 -12.30 16.95 -5.47
N ARG A 87 -11.99 16.60 -4.21
CA ARG A 87 -10.68 16.08 -3.81
C ARG A 87 -10.80 14.80 -3.00
N PHE A 88 -9.95 13.85 -3.36
CA PHE A 88 -9.71 12.64 -2.58
C PHE A 88 -8.69 12.95 -1.49
N LYS A 89 -9.00 12.54 -0.26
CA LYS A 89 -8.16 12.76 0.91
C LYS A 89 -7.88 11.44 1.60
N LEU A 90 -6.60 11.14 1.82
CA LEU A 90 -6.16 10.08 2.73
C LEU A 90 -5.69 10.73 4.02
N GLN A 91 -6.15 10.25 5.17
CA GLN A 91 -5.81 10.84 6.46
C GLN A 91 -5.40 9.81 7.51
N VAL A 92 -4.41 10.19 8.30
CA VAL A 92 -4.08 9.53 9.57
C VAL A 92 -4.79 10.30 10.67
N ALA A 93 -5.76 9.67 11.33
CA ALA A 93 -6.44 10.24 12.48
C ALA A 93 -5.87 9.66 13.79
N GLN A 94 -5.81 10.48 14.83
CA GLN A 94 -5.63 9.97 16.19
C GLN A 94 -6.90 9.25 16.66
N PRO A 95 -6.82 8.45 17.74
CA PRO A 95 -8.01 7.91 18.40
C PRO A 95 -9.03 8.99 18.83
N SER A 96 -8.57 10.23 19.07
CA SER A 96 -9.43 11.39 19.36
C SER A 96 -10.26 11.87 18.16
N GLY A 97 -9.94 11.43 16.95
CA GLY A 97 -10.51 11.92 15.69
C GLY A 97 -9.75 13.07 15.05
N ASP A 98 -8.70 13.60 15.70
CA ASP A 98 -7.90 14.69 15.15
C ASP A 98 -7.06 14.22 13.96
N VAL A 99 -7.12 14.97 12.86
CA VAL A 99 -6.33 14.70 11.64
C VAL A 99 -4.88 15.11 11.87
N THR A 100 -3.97 14.12 11.84
CA THR A 100 -2.53 14.35 12.04
C THR A 100 -1.76 14.56 10.75
N TYR A 101 -2.22 13.95 9.65
CA TYR A 101 -1.61 14.11 8.34
C TYR A 101 -2.65 13.89 7.23
N LEU A 102 -2.48 14.59 6.11
CA LEU A 102 -3.39 14.56 4.97
C LEU A 102 -2.62 14.46 3.66
N TRP A 103 -2.91 13.44 2.85
CA TRP A 103 -2.60 13.44 1.42
C TRP A 103 -3.85 13.83 0.66
N ALA A 104 -3.74 14.75 -0.29
CA ALA A 104 -4.85 15.18 -1.12
C ALA A 104 -4.48 15.15 -2.60
N GLY A 105 -5.40 14.68 -3.44
CA GLY A 105 -5.26 14.69 -4.90
C GLY A 105 -6.61 14.92 -5.58
N SER A 106 -6.55 15.27 -6.86
CA SER A 106 -7.76 15.39 -7.69
C SER A 106 -8.38 14.03 -7.99
N TYR A 107 -7.55 12.99 -8.05
CA TYR A 107 -7.97 11.60 -8.22
C TYR A 107 -7.45 10.75 -7.07
N LEU A 108 -8.07 9.59 -6.84
CA LEU A 108 -7.68 8.68 -5.75
C LEU A 108 -6.30 8.07 -5.99
N GLU A 109 -5.91 7.86 -7.25
CA GLU A 109 -4.62 7.29 -7.64
C GLU A 109 -3.45 8.09 -7.06
N ASP A 110 -3.51 9.42 -7.13
CA ASP A 110 -2.39 10.29 -6.76
C ASP A 110 -1.99 10.18 -5.28
N PRO A 111 -2.90 10.39 -4.30
CA PRO A 111 -2.55 10.26 -2.88
C PRO A 111 -2.18 8.82 -2.52
N VAL A 112 -2.79 7.81 -3.16
CA VAL A 112 -2.44 6.40 -2.93
C VAL A 112 -1.02 6.10 -3.44
N LYS A 113 -0.67 6.50 -4.66
CA LYS A 113 0.67 6.31 -5.24
C LYS A 113 1.74 7.04 -4.42
N LEU A 114 1.46 8.26 -3.93
CA LEU A 114 2.34 8.98 -3.01
C LEU A 114 2.56 8.23 -1.69
N LEU A 115 1.47 7.75 -1.08
CA LEU A 115 1.53 6.98 0.16
C LEU A 115 2.35 5.69 -0.02
N LEU A 116 2.07 4.93 -1.09
CA LEU A 116 2.79 3.69 -1.41
C LEU A 116 4.28 3.93 -1.63
N SER A 117 4.63 5.00 -2.35
CA SER A 117 6.02 5.36 -2.58
C SER A 117 6.74 5.65 -1.26
N HIS A 118 6.08 6.37 -0.35
CA HIS A 118 6.62 6.64 0.98
C HIS A 118 6.78 5.35 1.79
N PHE A 119 5.78 4.47 1.76
CA PHE A 119 5.82 3.21 2.50
C PHE A 119 6.88 2.25 1.98
N ALA A 120 7.07 2.17 0.66
CA ALA A 120 8.14 1.41 0.04
C ALA A 120 9.53 1.88 0.51
N ILE A 121 9.73 3.21 0.59
CA ILE A 121 10.99 3.79 1.01
C ILE A 121 11.28 3.52 2.49
N VAL A 122 10.29 3.73 3.37
CA VAL A 122 10.51 3.75 4.82
C VAL A 122 10.38 2.36 5.44
N PHE A 123 9.28 1.66 5.12
CA PHE A 123 8.88 0.44 5.80
C PHE A 123 9.19 -0.82 4.99
N ASN A 124 9.29 -0.71 3.66
CA ASN A 124 9.49 -1.84 2.75
C ASN A 124 8.54 -3.02 3.10
N PRO A 125 7.21 -2.79 3.11
CA PRO A 125 6.25 -3.77 3.59
C PRO A 125 6.06 -4.90 2.58
N THR A 126 5.48 -6.00 3.04
CA THR A 126 4.74 -6.93 2.16
C THR A 126 3.32 -6.40 1.98
N ILE A 127 2.73 -6.60 0.80
CA ILE A 127 1.43 -6.00 0.47
C ILE A 127 0.35 -7.07 0.26
N SER A 128 -0.84 -6.81 0.78
CA SER A 128 -2.08 -7.52 0.45
C SER A 128 -3.10 -6.49 -0.07
N ILE A 129 -3.75 -6.77 -1.20
CA ILE A 129 -4.73 -5.84 -1.81
C ILE A 129 -6.04 -6.53 -2.10
N TYR A 130 -7.13 -5.84 -1.75
CA TYR A 130 -8.47 -6.15 -2.19
C TYR A 130 -9.05 -5.00 -3.00
N PHE A 131 -9.44 -5.29 -4.24
CA PHE A 131 -10.21 -4.39 -5.10
C PHE A 131 -11.65 -4.90 -5.20
N GLY A 132 -12.59 -4.11 -4.71
CA GLY A 132 -14.02 -4.38 -4.76
C GLY A 132 -14.71 -3.92 -6.04
N ASP A 133 -16.04 -4.03 -6.03
CA ASP A 133 -16.96 -3.81 -7.14
C ASP A 133 -16.93 -2.40 -7.73
N THR A 134 -16.51 -1.39 -6.97
CA THR A 134 -16.47 0.00 -7.44
C THR A 134 -15.15 0.42 -8.05
N CYS A 135 -14.13 -0.45 -8.06
CA CYS A 135 -12.84 -0.12 -8.65
C CYS A 135 -12.92 -0.16 -10.18
N THR A 136 -12.46 0.91 -10.83
CA THR A 136 -12.31 0.89 -12.29
C THR A 136 -11.11 0.03 -12.67
N GLN A 137 -11.20 -0.66 -13.80
CA GLN A 137 -10.07 -1.44 -14.32
C GLN A 137 -8.81 -0.58 -14.49
N ASN A 138 -8.96 0.68 -14.95
CA ASN A 138 -7.85 1.61 -15.09
C ASN A 138 -7.14 1.87 -13.76
N PHE A 139 -7.90 2.17 -12.69
CA PHE A 139 -7.35 2.38 -11.34
C PHE A 139 -6.56 1.16 -10.85
N VAL A 140 -7.14 -0.04 -11.01
CA VAL A 140 -6.52 -1.31 -10.59
C VAL A 140 -5.18 -1.48 -11.29
N MET A 141 -5.16 -1.39 -12.63
CA MET A 141 -3.95 -1.63 -13.42
C MET A 141 -2.89 -0.56 -13.16
N ASP A 142 -3.28 0.70 -13.06
CA ASP A 142 -2.39 1.80 -12.70
C ASP A 142 -1.69 1.57 -11.36
N LEU A 143 -2.41 1.04 -10.38
CA LEU A 143 -1.87 0.76 -9.06
C LEU A 143 -0.93 -0.44 -9.08
N LEU A 144 -1.32 -1.54 -9.75
CA LEU A 144 -0.49 -2.74 -9.89
C LEU A 144 0.84 -2.44 -10.60
N LEU A 145 0.79 -1.65 -11.68
CA LEU A 145 1.99 -1.19 -12.40
C LEU A 145 2.90 -0.33 -11.51
N HIS A 146 2.33 0.57 -10.71
CA HIS A 146 3.09 1.39 -9.77
C HIS A 146 3.78 0.53 -8.70
N LEU A 147 3.08 -0.47 -8.16
CA LEU A 147 3.64 -1.39 -7.16
C LEU A 147 4.80 -2.21 -7.72
N LYS A 148 4.71 -2.65 -8.98
CA LYS A 148 5.80 -3.31 -9.69
C LYS A 148 7.02 -2.39 -9.81
N GLN A 149 6.83 -1.11 -10.14
CA GLN A 149 7.93 -0.14 -10.20
C GLN A 149 8.61 0.09 -8.84
N LEU A 150 7.85 0.02 -7.75
CA LEU A 150 8.37 0.12 -6.39
C LEU A 150 9.07 -1.16 -5.89
N ASN A 151 9.01 -2.26 -6.67
CA ASN A 151 9.57 -3.57 -6.31
C ASN A 151 9.10 -4.07 -4.94
N ILE A 152 7.82 -3.86 -4.63
CA ILE A 152 7.22 -4.31 -3.38
C ILE A 152 6.75 -5.76 -3.53
N LEU A 153 7.03 -6.59 -2.53
CA LEU A 153 6.58 -7.97 -2.51
C LEU A 153 5.07 -8.03 -2.26
N MET A 154 4.32 -8.46 -3.28
CA MET A 154 2.90 -8.80 -3.16
C MET A 154 2.75 -10.15 -2.47
N LYS A 155 1.90 -10.23 -1.46
CA LYS A 155 1.53 -11.45 -0.75
C LYS A 155 0.17 -11.96 -1.25
N ASP A 156 -0.83 -11.09 -1.24
CA ASP A 156 -2.21 -11.44 -1.57
C ASP A 156 -2.82 -10.42 -2.54
N LEU A 157 -3.51 -10.90 -3.56
CA LEU A 157 -4.26 -10.07 -4.50
C LEU A 157 -5.67 -10.61 -4.71
N THR A 158 -6.67 -9.77 -4.46
CA THR A 158 -8.08 -10.07 -4.73
C THR A 158 -8.68 -9.04 -5.67
N LEU A 159 -9.22 -9.52 -6.79
CA LEU A 159 -10.03 -8.74 -7.72
C LEU A 159 -11.47 -9.22 -7.61
N SER A 160 -12.42 -8.35 -7.27
CA SER A 160 -13.81 -8.76 -7.03
C SER A 160 -14.82 -7.87 -7.73
N ARG A 161 -15.76 -8.50 -8.45
CA ARG A 161 -17.01 -7.94 -8.97
C ARG A 161 -16.83 -6.76 -9.93
N PHE A 162 -15.85 -6.84 -10.84
CA PHE A 162 -15.76 -5.92 -11.96
C PHE A 162 -15.31 -6.63 -13.25
N PHE A 163 -15.64 -6.06 -14.41
CA PHE A 163 -15.22 -6.57 -15.71
C PHE A 163 -13.74 -6.24 -15.96
N ILE A 164 -12.97 -7.23 -16.40
CA ILE A 164 -11.57 -7.07 -16.75
C ILE A 164 -11.34 -7.55 -18.18
N SER A 165 -10.65 -6.73 -18.96
CA SER A 165 -10.28 -7.08 -20.33
C SER A 165 -9.35 -8.31 -20.36
N PRO A 166 -9.45 -9.16 -21.39
CA PRO A 166 -8.57 -10.31 -21.63
C PRO A 166 -7.07 -10.03 -21.43
N GLU A 167 -6.60 -8.90 -21.92
CA GLU A 167 -5.18 -8.50 -21.88
C GLU A 167 -4.72 -8.25 -20.44
N ASN A 168 -5.54 -7.55 -19.66
CA ASN A 168 -5.24 -7.22 -18.27
C ASN A 168 -5.42 -8.44 -17.36
N TYR A 169 -6.39 -9.32 -17.65
CA TYR A 169 -6.53 -10.59 -16.95
C TYR A 169 -5.29 -11.47 -17.14
N LYS A 170 -4.83 -11.61 -18.38
CA LYS A 170 -3.59 -12.32 -18.69
C LYS A 170 -2.39 -11.70 -17.98
N TYR A 171 -2.26 -10.38 -18.02
CA TYR A 171 -1.19 -9.67 -17.31
C TYR A 171 -1.19 -10.02 -15.82
N VAL A 172 -2.35 -10.00 -15.15
CA VAL A 172 -2.45 -10.31 -13.72
C VAL A 172 -1.98 -11.74 -13.45
N LEU A 173 -2.43 -12.71 -14.24
CA LEU A 173 -2.02 -14.11 -14.08
C LEU A 173 -0.52 -14.31 -14.32
N ASP A 174 0.08 -13.63 -15.30
CA ASP A 174 1.49 -13.78 -15.63
C ASP A 174 2.40 -13.12 -14.58
N GLU A 175 2.04 -11.92 -14.11
CA GLU A 175 2.87 -11.13 -13.20
C GLU A 175 2.74 -11.58 -11.75
N TYR A 176 1.57 -12.09 -11.35
CA TYR A 176 1.30 -12.52 -9.98
C TYR A 176 1.27 -14.05 -9.86
N ARG A 177 1.93 -14.77 -10.77
CA ARG A 177 2.00 -16.25 -10.77
C ARG A 177 2.74 -16.88 -9.58
N GLU A 178 3.42 -16.09 -8.75
CA GLU A 178 4.20 -16.56 -7.58
C GLU A 178 3.74 -15.93 -6.26
N VAL A 179 2.59 -15.24 -6.24
CA VAL A 179 2.03 -14.72 -4.97
C VAL A 179 1.48 -15.86 -4.12
N SER A 180 1.38 -15.66 -2.81
CA SER A 180 0.83 -16.68 -1.91
C SER A 180 -0.65 -16.91 -2.19
N GLU A 181 -1.42 -15.84 -2.36
CA GLU A 181 -2.87 -15.92 -2.50
C GLU A 181 -3.36 -15.05 -3.67
N LEU A 182 -4.08 -15.65 -4.63
CA LEU A 182 -4.64 -14.96 -5.78
C LEU A 182 -6.11 -15.34 -5.96
N TYR A 183 -6.99 -14.36 -5.79
CA TYR A 183 -8.43 -14.52 -5.91
C TYR A 183 -8.98 -13.64 -7.04
N LEU A 184 -9.52 -14.25 -8.08
CA LEU A 184 -10.06 -13.58 -9.26
C LEU A 184 -11.57 -13.84 -9.36
N PHE A 185 -12.36 -12.96 -8.75
CA PHE A 185 -13.82 -12.96 -8.81
C PHE A 185 -14.33 -11.86 -9.75
N CYS A 186 -13.85 -11.82 -10.98
CA CYS A 186 -14.15 -10.79 -11.99
C CYS A 186 -14.98 -11.36 -13.15
N GLU A 187 -15.31 -10.56 -14.16
CA GLU A 187 -15.90 -11.08 -15.40
C GLU A 187 -14.92 -10.84 -16.55
N VAL A 188 -14.68 -11.88 -17.36
CA VAL A 188 -13.91 -11.77 -18.62
C VAL A 188 -14.83 -12.03 -19.82
N ALA A 189 -14.35 -11.69 -21.02
CA ALA A 189 -15.10 -11.97 -22.25
C ALA A 189 -15.39 -13.47 -22.39
N SER A 190 -16.62 -13.83 -22.79
CA SER A 190 -17.08 -15.23 -22.85
C SER A 190 -16.37 -16.11 -23.88
N ASN A 191 -15.59 -15.52 -24.78
CA ASN A 191 -14.78 -16.22 -25.78
C ASN A 191 -13.28 -16.24 -25.43
N PHE A 192 -12.92 -15.69 -24.26
CA PHE A 192 -11.55 -15.67 -23.79
C PHE A 192 -11.20 -16.98 -23.11
N GLU A 193 -10.13 -17.61 -23.58
CA GLU A 193 -9.53 -18.78 -22.93
C GLU A 193 -8.08 -18.48 -22.60
N TYR A 194 -7.69 -18.72 -21.35
CA TYR A 194 -6.32 -18.64 -20.92
C TYR A 194 -5.97 -19.78 -19.97
N ARG A 195 -4.78 -20.35 -20.14
CA ARG A 195 -4.26 -21.40 -19.27
C ARG A 195 -2.96 -20.92 -18.69
N ALA A 196 -2.89 -20.91 -17.35
CA ALA A 196 -1.66 -20.62 -16.64
C ALA A 196 -0.55 -21.59 -17.06
N GLY A 197 0.67 -21.07 -17.19
CA GLY A 197 1.84 -21.85 -17.57
C GLY A 197 2.27 -22.82 -16.46
N PRO A 198 3.23 -23.74 -16.76
CA PRO A 198 3.77 -24.68 -15.78
C PRO A 198 4.59 -24.00 -14.66
N ASP A 199 4.88 -22.72 -14.81
CA ASP A 199 5.57 -21.84 -13.86
C ASP A 199 4.62 -21.15 -12.86
N PHE A 200 3.31 -21.41 -12.94
CA PHE A 200 2.33 -20.90 -11.99
C PHE A 200 2.42 -21.61 -10.63
N ARG A 201 2.65 -20.85 -9.57
CA ARG A 201 2.98 -21.30 -8.20
C ARG A 201 2.28 -20.45 -7.15
N VAL A 202 0.96 -20.34 -7.26
CA VAL A 202 0.13 -19.72 -6.22
C VAL A 202 -0.32 -20.82 -5.24
N ASP A 203 -0.16 -20.58 -3.94
CA ASP A 203 -0.50 -21.55 -2.90
C ASP A 203 -2.03 -21.68 -2.74
N ASP A 204 -2.74 -20.55 -2.73
CA ASP A 204 -4.20 -20.49 -2.70
C ASP A 204 -4.74 -19.70 -3.89
N PHE A 205 -5.31 -20.42 -4.86
CA PHE A 205 -5.81 -19.86 -6.11
C PHE A 205 -7.30 -20.16 -6.28
N CYS A 206 -8.11 -19.11 -6.36
CA CYS A 206 -9.54 -19.22 -6.60
C CYS A 206 -9.97 -18.31 -7.75
N VAL A 207 -10.77 -18.83 -8.67
CA VAL A 207 -11.29 -18.10 -9.82
C VAL A 207 -12.78 -18.31 -9.95
N SER A 208 -13.48 -17.22 -10.22
CA SER A 208 -14.84 -17.18 -10.73
C SER A 208 -14.88 -16.02 -11.72
N ASP A 209 -14.55 -16.30 -12.98
CA ASP A 209 -14.35 -15.31 -14.03
C ASP A 209 -15.52 -15.19 -15.04
N GLY A 210 -16.65 -15.83 -14.74
CA GLY A 210 -17.85 -15.86 -15.58
C GLY A 210 -18.02 -17.13 -16.41
N HIS A 211 -17.11 -18.10 -16.23
CA HIS A 211 -17.12 -19.44 -16.85
C HIS A 211 -17.32 -20.58 -15.84
#